data_AF-A0A172Y1B6-F1
#
_entry.id   AF-A0A172Y1B6-F1
#
_cell.length_a   1.000
_cell.length_b   1.000
_cell.length_c   1.000
_cell.angle_alpha   90.00
_cell.angle_beta   90.00
_cell.angle_gamma   90.00
#
_symmetry.space_group_name_H-M   'P 1'
#
loop_
_entity.id
_entity.type
_entity.pdbx_description
1 polymer ?
#
loop_
_entity_poly.entity_id
_entity_poly.type
_entity_poly.pdbx_seq_one_letter_code
_entity_poly.pdbx_strand_id
1 'polypeptide(L)'
;MKRKLMLVERIMYVDSKTPLNVVYTAKINGEISEENFKIALDKIQQKHPLLRVSIDHKSAKYPFFVEEKEISSIPLHIVERKTDQDWLSESENEWYRIFEDNKKPMAQLVWVKGEKISELLWVMPHCLCDGTTGVTLIRELLALLDNPSIELNSYEGFDSVNDFLPIDFNLKKKKRKARFYLMMAKLFFLIQSKSKNRNHGKNYALHRKLDAIVSKQIVEKCKANEISVHALLCSAFMQAFKEVQGKNAKGKVISPVDVRHFIPEIKQDHIFAFAPTVELSLKKGTQDLFENSRHIKKELLQKIEKMEARELLWMGENMHPVVERMISMLKSSKGGHDITLSNMGRIDIPNEYKNFKVETIFSPTVAFPWLNSNTLVTTTYNQEMDFTFMSNENFLPKEEAIKIKNKAIELLTS
;
A
#
# COMPACT_ATOMS: atom_id res chain seq x y z
N MET A 1 -12.39 2.00 -21.67
CA MET A 1 -11.69 3.04 -20.88
C MET A 1 -10.41 3.49 -21.59
N LYS A 2 -10.16 4.80 -21.67
CA LYS A 2 -8.85 5.38 -22.01
C LYS A 2 -8.58 6.56 -21.08
N ARG A 3 -7.81 6.34 -20.03
CA ARG A 3 -7.62 7.31 -18.93
C ARG A 3 -6.14 7.61 -18.72
N LYS A 4 -5.77 8.88 -18.68
CA LYS A 4 -4.41 9.29 -18.36
C LYS A 4 -4.06 8.84 -16.94
N LEU A 5 -2.88 8.26 -16.73
CA LEU A 5 -2.42 7.96 -15.38
C LEU A 5 -2.32 9.27 -14.59
N MET A 6 -2.92 9.28 -13.40
CA MET A 6 -2.77 10.34 -12.43
C MET A 6 -1.31 10.53 -12.05
N LEU A 7 -0.94 11.70 -11.54
CA LEU A 7 0.46 11.93 -11.11
C LEU A 7 0.95 10.85 -10.15
N VAL A 8 0.13 10.48 -9.17
CA VAL A 8 0.46 9.48 -8.14
C VAL A 8 0.58 8.08 -8.72
N GLU A 9 -0.28 7.69 -9.66
CA GLU A 9 -0.18 6.44 -10.40
C GLU A 9 1.11 6.39 -11.21
N ARG A 10 1.53 7.50 -11.82
CA ARG A 10 2.83 7.58 -12.52
C ARG A 10 4.02 7.46 -11.58
N ILE A 11 3.95 8.04 -10.39
CA ILE A 11 4.98 7.86 -9.36
C ILE A 11 5.09 6.38 -8.99
N MET A 12 3.96 5.69 -8.78
CA MET A 12 3.95 4.27 -8.42
C MET A 12 4.20 3.33 -9.60
N TYR A 13 3.99 3.77 -10.83
CA TYR A 13 4.36 3.02 -12.03
C TYR A 13 5.86 3.09 -12.29
N VAL A 14 6.49 4.23 -11.97
CA VAL A 14 7.91 4.52 -12.18
C VAL A 14 8.29 4.51 -13.66
N ASP A 15 8.43 3.34 -14.27
CA ASP A 15 8.71 3.09 -15.67
C ASP A 15 8.39 1.61 -16.00
N SER A 16 8.43 1.23 -17.28
CA SER A 16 8.07 -0.13 -17.70
C SER A 16 9.05 -1.23 -17.26
N LYS A 17 10.17 -0.89 -16.62
CA LYS A 17 11.25 -1.82 -16.26
C LYS A 17 11.50 -1.88 -14.76
N THR A 18 10.92 -0.97 -13.99
CA THR A 18 11.06 -0.94 -12.53
C THR A 18 9.79 -1.55 -11.93
N PRO A 19 9.88 -2.74 -11.33
CA PRO A 19 8.71 -3.31 -10.66
C PRO A 19 8.43 -2.55 -9.37
N LEU A 20 7.14 -2.35 -9.09
CA LEU A 20 6.63 -1.88 -7.81
C LEU A 20 5.31 -2.58 -7.55
N ASN A 21 5.39 -3.87 -7.21
CA ASN A 21 4.23 -4.69 -6.92
C ASN A 21 3.95 -4.71 -5.42
N VAL A 22 2.67 -4.73 -5.08
CA VAL A 22 2.18 -5.04 -3.74
C VAL A 22 1.62 -6.46 -3.76
N VAL A 23 1.91 -7.22 -2.71
CA VAL A 23 1.42 -8.58 -2.53
C VAL A 23 0.49 -8.63 -1.33
N TYR A 24 -0.75 -9.07 -1.56
CA TYR A 24 -1.77 -9.25 -0.52
C TYR A 24 -2.01 -10.75 -0.30
N THR A 25 -1.88 -11.22 0.93
CA THR A 25 -1.83 -12.66 1.20
C THR A 25 -2.89 -13.09 2.22
N ALA A 26 -3.65 -14.14 1.89
CA ALA A 26 -4.53 -14.84 2.82
C ALA A 26 -4.06 -16.29 3.00
N LYS A 27 -4.09 -16.78 4.24
CA LYS A 27 -3.86 -18.20 4.58
C LYS A 27 -5.19 -18.87 4.84
N ILE A 28 -5.42 -19.99 4.17
CA ILE A 28 -6.63 -20.78 4.28
C ILE A 28 -6.31 -22.19 4.77
N ASN A 29 -7.31 -22.82 5.39
CA ASN A 29 -7.31 -24.20 5.82
C ASN A 29 -8.57 -24.89 5.29
N GLY A 30 -8.38 -25.78 4.34
CA GLY A 30 -9.43 -26.46 3.59
C GLY A 30 -8.99 -26.68 2.14
N GLU A 31 -9.80 -27.43 1.41
CA GLU A 31 -9.56 -27.76 0.01
C GLU A 31 -10.43 -26.86 -0.88
N ILE A 32 -9.82 -26.30 -1.92
CA ILE A 32 -10.51 -25.47 -2.91
C ILE A 32 -10.20 -26.04 -4.30
N SER A 33 -11.23 -26.18 -5.12
CA SER A 33 -11.05 -26.66 -6.50
C SER A 33 -10.36 -25.58 -7.35
N GLU A 34 -9.50 -26.02 -8.29
CA GLU A 34 -8.88 -25.11 -9.27
C GLU A 34 -9.93 -24.45 -10.17
N GLU A 35 -11.04 -25.14 -10.45
CA GLU A 35 -12.15 -24.60 -11.23
C GLU A 35 -12.78 -23.38 -10.57
N ASN A 36 -12.96 -23.40 -9.23
CA ASN A 36 -13.49 -22.25 -8.51
C ASN A 36 -12.57 -21.03 -8.62
N PHE A 37 -11.24 -21.23 -8.68
CA PHE A 37 -10.30 -20.13 -8.91
C PHE A 37 -10.50 -19.49 -10.29
N LYS A 38 -10.66 -20.29 -11.35
CA LYS A 38 -10.87 -19.76 -12.71
C LYS A 38 -12.13 -18.90 -12.77
N ILE A 39 -13.25 -19.43 -12.24
CA ILE A 39 -14.53 -18.70 -12.18
C ILE A 39 -14.38 -17.41 -11.35
N ALA A 40 -13.72 -17.50 -10.19
CA ALA A 40 -13.56 -16.36 -9.30
C ALA A 40 -12.73 -15.24 -9.95
N LEU A 41 -11.59 -15.60 -10.54
CA LEU A 41 -10.69 -14.67 -11.21
C LEU A 41 -11.35 -13.99 -12.40
N ASP A 42 -12.10 -14.74 -13.23
CA ASP A 42 -12.84 -14.17 -14.34
C ASP A 42 -13.90 -13.17 -13.86
N LYS A 43 -14.69 -13.51 -12.84
CA LYS A 43 -15.72 -12.62 -12.28
C LYS A 43 -15.15 -11.35 -11.67
N ILE A 44 -14.06 -11.45 -10.91
CA ILE A 44 -13.36 -10.29 -10.34
C ILE A 44 -12.80 -9.40 -11.45
N GLN A 45 -12.20 -10.00 -12.48
CA GLN A 45 -11.70 -9.25 -13.63
C GLN A 45 -12.81 -8.53 -14.40
N GLN A 46 -13.99 -9.13 -14.54
CA GLN A 46 -15.15 -8.47 -15.15
C GLN A 46 -15.74 -7.38 -14.27
N LYS A 47 -15.72 -7.55 -12.94
CA LYS A 47 -16.16 -6.50 -12.01
C LYS A 47 -15.33 -5.24 -12.18
N HIS A 48 -14.00 -5.36 -12.15
CA HIS A 48 -13.11 -4.20 -12.02
C HIS A 48 -12.47 -3.74 -13.34
N PRO A 49 -12.80 -2.54 -13.85
CA PRO A 49 -12.25 -2.05 -15.11
C PRO A 49 -10.71 -1.97 -15.14
N LEU A 50 -10.06 -1.67 -14.01
CA LEU A 50 -8.60 -1.58 -13.91
C LEU A 50 -7.87 -2.93 -14.00
N LEU A 51 -8.59 -4.06 -13.94
CA LEU A 51 -8.02 -5.40 -14.21
C LEU A 51 -8.09 -5.76 -15.71
N ARG A 52 -8.63 -4.86 -16.54
CA ARG A 52 -8.75 -5.02 -17.99
C ARG A 52 -7.98 -3.98 -18.79
N VAL A 53 -6.95 -3.36 -18.18
CA VAL A 53 -6.16 -2.33 -18.84
C VAL A 53 -4.71 -2.74 -19.04
N SER A 54 -4.12 -2.18 -20.09
CA SER A 54 -2.68 -2.07 -20.30
C SER A 54 -2.23 -0.60 -20.13
N ILE A 55 -0.92 -0.37 -19.99
CA ILE A 55 -0.35 0.98 -19.94
C ILE A 55 0.26 1.33 -21.29
N ASP A 56 -0.38 2.27 -21.99
CA ASP A 56 0.12 2.84 -23.23
C ASP A 56 1.01 4.05 -22.95
N HIS A 57 2.29 3.93 -23.31
CA HIS A 57 3.31 4.97 -23.19
C HIS A 57 3.66 5.64 -24.54
N LYS A 58 3.05 5.20 -25.65
CA LYS A 58 3.45 5.58 -27.01
C LYS A 58 2.48 6.57 -27.65
N SER A 59 1.18 6.47 -27.39
CA SER A 59 0.20 7.28 -28.13
C SER A 59 0.16 8.76 -27.75
N ALA A 60 0.76 9.15 -26.62
CA ALA A 60 0.69 10.50 -26.10
C ALA A 60 1.91 10.87 -25.24
N LYS A 61 2.02 12.15 -24.90
CA LYS A 61 3.11 12.69 -24.05
C LYS A 61 3.20 12.04 -22.67
N TYR A 62 2.07 11.61 -22.12
CA TYR A 62 1.97 10.99 -20.79
C TYR A 62 1.28 9.63 -20.93
N PRO A 63 1.57 8.66 -20.05
CA PRO A 63 1.00 7.32 -20.14
C PRO A 63 -0.51 7.30 -19.83
N PHE A 64 -1.21 6.35 -20.46
CA PHE A 64 -2.64 6.11 -20.29
C PHE A 64 -2.90 4.65 -19.90
N PHE A 65 -3.87 4.42 -19.03
CA PHE A 65 -4.57 3.15 -18.97
C PHE A 65 -5.47 3.05 -20.19
N VAL A 66 -5.34 1.95 -20.93
CA VAL A 66 -6.15 1.67 -22.11
C VAL A 66 -6.80 0.30 -21.89
N GLU A 67 -8.11 0.25 -22.03
CA GLU A 67 -8.84 -1.01 -21.93
C GLU A 67 -8.51 -1.93 -23.11
N GLU A 68 -8.24 -3.18 -22.79
CA GLU A 68 -7.96 -4.25 -23.72
C GLU A 68 -9.22 -5.12 -23.86
N LYS A 69 -9.92 -4.99 -24.99
CA LYS A 69 -11.21 -5.67 -25.22
C LYS A 69 -11.10 -7.20 -25.18
N GLU A 70 -9.98 -7.73 -25.65
CA GLU A 70 -9.67 -9.16 -25.71
C GLU A 70 -8.50 -9.46 -24.77
N ILE A 71 -8.62 -9.04 -23.51
CA ILE A 71 -7.64 -9.35 -22.48
C ILE A 71 -7.80 -10.81 -22.02
N SER A 72 -6.69 -11.50 -21.78
CA SER A 72 -6.73 -12.84 -21.21
C SER A 72 -7.22 -12.82 -19.75
N SER A 73 -7.62 -13.98 -19.24
CA SER A 73 -7.92 -14.16 -17.81
C SER A 73 -6.71 -13.82 -16.94
N ILE A 74 -6.97 -13.41 -15.69
CA ILE A 74 -5.93 -13.25 -14.66
C ILE A 74 -5.21 -14.59 -14.48
N PRO A 75 -3.87 -14.65 -14.58
CA PRO A 75 -3.14 -15.89 -14.42
C PRO A 75 -3.24 -16.43 -12.99
N LEU A 76 -3.45 -17.75 -12.87
CA LEU A 76 -3.28 -18.52 -11.63
C LEU A 76 -1.93 -19.26 -11.70
N HIS A 77 -1.00 -18.90 -10.83
CA HIS A 77 0.29 -19.58 -10.70
C HIS A 77 0.27 -20.49 -9.47
N ILE A 78 0.39 -21.80 -9.66
CA ILE A 78 0.35 -22.77 -8.56
C ILE A 78 1.79 -23.19 -8.22
N VAL A 79 2.14 -23.11 -6.95
CA VAL A 79 3.42 -23.56 -6.41
C VAL A 79 3.17 -24.49 -5.23
N GLU A 80 3.99 -25.52 -5.09
CA GLU A 80 3.86 -26.47 -3.98
C GLU A 80 4.30 -25.83 -2.66
N ARG A 81 3.48 -25.99 -1.63
CA ARG A 81 3.80 -25.59 -0.25
C ARG A 81 4.63 -26.67 0.44
N LYS A 82 5.81 -26.30 0.89
CA LYS A 82 6.78 -27.14 1.62
C LYS A 82 6.91 -26.69 3.07
N THR A 83 6.84 -25.38 3.35
CA THR A 83 7.02 -24.80 4.69
C THR A 83 6.05 -23.65 4.95
N ASP A 84 5.94 -23.26 6.23
CA ASP A 84 5.17 -22.07 6.65
C ASP A 84 5.79 -20.74 6.23
N GLN A 85 6.99 -20.74 5.63
CA GLN A 85 7.69 -19.54 5.16
C GLN A 85 7.64 -19.36 3.64
N ASP A 86 7.08 -20.33 2.92
CA ASP A 86 7.07 -20.30 1.45
C ASP A 86 6.24 -19.13 0.93
N TRP A 87 5.13 -18.79 1.59
CA TRP A 87 4.33 -17.62 1.22
C TRP A 87 5.15 -16.32 1.22
N LEU A 88 6.07 -16.15 2.19
CA LEU A 88 6.89 -14.95 2.28
C LEU A 88 7.94 -14.96 1.18
N SER A 89 8.55 -16.12 0.93
CA SER A 89 9.56 -16.29 -0.13
C SER A 89 8.96 -16.03 -1.52
N GLU A 90 7.78 -16.59 -1.80
CA GLU A 90 7.05 -16.33 -3.04
C GLU A 90 6.59 -14.87 -3.13
N SER A 91 6.16 -14.28 -2.02
CA SER A 91 5.85 -12.86 -1.98
C SER A 91 7.06 -11.98 -2.31
N GLU A 92 8.26 -12.31 -1.83
CA GLU A 92 9.50 -11.57 -2.16
C GLU A 92 9.90 -11.75 -3.64
N ASN A 93 9.66 -12.93 -4.22
CA ASN A 93 9.88 -13.19 -5.65
C ASN A 93 8.95 -12.32 -6.52
N GLU A 94 7.67 -12.27 -6.14
CA GLU A 94 6.62 -11.56 -6.88
C GLU A 94 6.77 -10.03 -6.86
N TRP A 95 7.53 -9.47 -5.92
CA TRP A 95 7.91 -8.04 -5.94
C TRP A 95 8.58 -7.62 -7.23
N TYR A 96 9.29 -8.53 -7.91
CA TYR A 96 10.12 -8.22 -9.07
C TYR A 96 9.45 -8.59 -10.40
N ARG A 97 8.22 -9.10 -10.39
CA ARG A 97 7.49 -9.43 -11.61
C ARG A 97 7.22 -8.19 -12.45
N ILE A 98 7.53 -8.27 -13.74
CA ILE A 98 7.18 -7.24 -14.73
C ILE A 98 5.97 -7.73 -15.53
N PHE A 99 4.95 -6.87 -15.65
CA PHE A 99 3.76 -7.12 -16.46
C PHE A 99 3.94 -6.47 -17.85
N GLU A 100 4.68 -7.14 -18.74
CA GLU A 100 5.05 -6.60 -20.07
C GLU A 100 4.02 -6.90 -21.18
N ASP A 101 3.27 -8.00 -21.03
CA ASP A 101 2.32 -8.46 -22.04
C ASP A 101 1.02 -7.64 -21.95
N ASN A 102 0.78 -6.80 -22.95
CA ASN A 102 -0.39 -5.94 -23.00
C ASN A 102 -1.70 -6.70 -23.26
N LYS A 103 -1.64 -8.00 -23.59
CA LYS A 103 -2.81 -8.88 -23.68
C LYS A 103 -3.10 -9.63 -22.38
N LYS A 104 -2.24 -9.49 -21.38
CA LYS A 104 -2.45 -10.05 -20.04
C LYS A 104 -2.80 -8.96 -19.02
N PRO A 105 -3.59 -9.29 -18.00
CA PRO A 105 -3.85 -8.37 -16.89
C PRO A 105 -2.56 -8.00 -16.16
N MET A 106 -2.50 -6.77 -15.67
CA MET A 106 -1.47 -6.35 -14.71
C MET A 106 -1.83 -6.83 -13.28
N ALA A 107 -2.17 -8.11 -13.15
CA ALA A 107 -2.49 -8.77 -11.90
C ALA A 107 -2.22 -10.28 -12.06
N GLN A 108 -1.86 -10.94 -10.97
CA GLN A 108 -1.71 -12.39 -10.91
C GLN A 108 -2.17 -12.90 -9.54
N LEU A 109 -2.70 -14.11 -9.50
CA LEU A 109 -2.90 -14.84 -8.25
C LEU A 109 -1.88 -15.98 -8.16
N VAL A 110 -1.11 -16.01 -7.07
CA VAL A 110 -0.26 -17.16 -6.73
C VAL A 110 -0.96 -18.00 -5.68
N TRP A 111 -1.09 -19.30 -5.93
CA TRP A 111 -1.60 -20.29 -4.97
C TRP A 111 -0.44 -21.15 -4.49
N VAL A 112 0.05 -20.84 -3.28
CA VAL A 112 0.99 -21.69 -2.55
C VAL A 112 0.19 -22.82 -1.94
N LYS A 113 0.14 -23.93 -2.67
CA LYS A 113 -0.80 -25.03 -2.45
C LYS A 113 -0.18 -26.11 -1.58
N GLY A 114 -0.73 -26.29 -0.38
CA GLY A 114 -0.52 -27.48 0.44
C GLY A 114 -1.71 -28.43 0.39
N GLU A 115 -1.64 -29.54 1.12
CA GLU A 115 -2.74 -30.52 1.17
C GLU A 115 -4.02 -29.94 1.80
N LYS A 116 -3.88 -29.27 2.95
CA LYS A 116 -4.99 -28.61 3.66
C LYS A 116 -4.76 -27.12 3.85
N ILE A 117 -3.52 -26.73 4.08
CA ILE A 117 -3.16 -25.33 4.29
C ILE A 117 -2.63 -24.76 2.98
N SER A 118 -3.17 -23.63 2.57
CA SER A 118 -2.69 -22.91 1.39
C SER A 118 -2.60 -21.42 1.66
N GLU A 119 -1.72 -20.73 0.93
CA GLU A 119 -1.64 -19.28 0.91
C GLU A 119 -2.00 -18.76 -0.50
N LEU A 120 -2.83 -17.72 -0.54
CA LEU A 120 -3.33 -17.07 -1.76
C LEU A 120 -2.77 -15.66 -1.82
N LEU A 121 -1.94 -15.37 -2.83
CA LEU A 121 -1.21 -14.11 -2.96
C LEU A 121 -1.71 -13.36 -4.19
N TRP A 122 -2.39 -12.24 -3.99
CA TRP A 122 -2.68 -11.28 -5.04
C TRP A 122 -1.45 -10.42 -5.30
N VAL A 123 -0.96 -10.43 -6.54
CA VAL A 123 0.19 -9.65 -7.00
C VAL A 123 -0.28 -8.59 -7.97
N MET A 124 -0.07 -7.31 -7.65
CA MET A 124 -0.49 -6.19 -8.49
C MET A 124 0.49 -5.02 -8.44
N PRO A 125 0.72 -4.30 -9.56
CA PRO A 125 1.43 -3.03 -9.52
C PRO A 125 0.73 -2.02 -8.62
N HIS A 126 1.51 -1.30 -7.81
CA HIS A 126 1.00 -0.31 -6.86
C HIS A 126 0.35 0.89 -7.57
N CYS A 127 0.59 1.09 -8.87
CA CYS A 127 -0.12 2.09 -9.68
C CYS A 127 -1.59 1.73 -9.95
N LEU A 128 -2.03 0.49 -9.67
CA LEU A 128 -3.42 0.07 -9.74
C LEU A 128 -4.11 0.01 -8.39
N CYS A 129 -3.38 -0.22 -7.30
CA CYS A 129 -3.96 -0.60 -6.03
C CYS A 129 -3.48 0.20 -4.82
N ASP A 130 -4.31 0.21 -3.80
CA ASP A 130 -4.07 0.67 -2.45
C ASP A 130 -4.45 -0.43 -1.43
N GLY A 131 -4.26 -0.18 -0.13
CA GLY A 131 -4.57 -1.16 0.90
C GLY A 131 -6.01 -1.68 0.85
N THR A 132 -6.98 -0.77 0.65
CA THR A 132 -8.41 -1.12 0.55
C THR A 132 -8.71 -1.99 -0.67
N THR A 133 -8.06 -1.73 -1.81
CA THR A 133 -8.13 -2.59 -2.99
C THR A 133 -7.76 -4.03 -2.66
N GLY A 134 -6.63 -4.24 -1.97
CA GLY A 134 -6.19 -5.60 -1.60
C GLY A 134 -7.18 -6.34 -0.70
N VAL A 135 -7.75 -5.65 0.29
CA VAL A 135 -8.78 -6.22 1.17
C VAL A 135 -10.02 -6.61 0.37
N THR A 136 -10.45 -5.75 -0.56
CA THR A 136 -11.60 -6.02 -1.43
C THR A 136 -11.36 -7.24 -2.31
N LEU A 137 -10.20 -7.35 -2.96
CA LEU A 137 -9.87 -8.49 -3.81
C LEU A 137 -9.75 -9.81 -3.04
N ILE A 138 -9.21 -9.79 -1.82
CA ILE A 138 -9.21 -10.96 -0.94
C ILE A 138 -10.65 -11.35 -0.57
N ARG A 139 -11.49 -10.38 -0.15
CA ARG A 139 -12.87 -10.64 0.23
C ARG A 139 -13.68 -11.28 -0.90
N GLU A 140 -13.58 -10.71 -2.09
CA GLU A 140 -14.31 -11.19 -3.27
C GLU A 140 -13.81 -12.55 -3.73
N LEU A 141 -12.49 -12.77 -3.73
CA LEU A 141 -11.89 -14.06 -4.04
C LEU A 141 -12.45 -15.12 -3.08
N LEU A 142 -12.34 -14.93 -1.77
CA LEU A 142 -12.79 -15.90 -0.77
C LEU A 142 -14.30 -16.18 -0.89
N ALA A 143 -15.12 -15.15 -1.08
CA ALA A 143 -16.56 -15.31 -1.29
C ALA A 143 -16.88 -16.16 -2.54
N LEU A 144 -16.19 -15.92 -3.65
CA LEU A 144 -16.39 -16.67 -4.89
C LEU A 144 -15.83 -18.09 -4.85
N LEU A 145 -14.74 -18.31 -4.10
CA LEU A 145 -14.21 -19.66 -3.88
C LEU A 145 -15.17 -20.52 -3.05
N ASP A 146 -15.91 -19.92 -2.12
CA ASP A 146 -16.96 -20.58 -1.33
C ASP A 146 -18.26 -20.78 -2.13
N ASN A 147 -18.68 -19.74 -2.86
CA ASN A 147 -19.88 -19.78 -3.68
C ASN A 147 -19.63 -19.18 -5.09
N PRO A 148 -19.28 -20.03 -6.07
CA PRO A 148 -19.06 -19.60 -7.45
C PRO A 148 -20.29 -18.99 -8.11
N SER A 149 -21.50 -19.15 -7.54
CA SER A 149 -22.73 -18.57 -8.08
C SER A 149 -22.89 -17.09 -7.75
N ILE A 150 -22.09 -16.51 -6.85
CA ILE A 150 -22.17 -15.08 -6.50
C ILE A 150 -21.97 -14.23 -7.75
N GLU A 151 -22.85 -13.26 -7.96
CA GLU A 151 -22.70 -12.27 -9.02
C GLU A 151 -21.97 -11.03 -8.50
N LEU A 152 -21.03 -10.55 -9.31
CA LEU A 152 -20.29 -9.33 -9.06
C LEU A 152 -20.69 -8.28 -10.08
N ASN A 153 -21.36 -7.22 -9.63
CA ASN A 153 -21.76 -6.13 -10.50
C ASN A 153 -20.57 -5.24 -10.83
N SER A 154 -20.29 -5.06 -12.12
CA SER A 154 -19.28 -4.11 -12.58
C SER A 154 -19.71 -2.67 -12.28
N TYR A 155 -18.73 -1.78 -12.23
CA TYR A 155 -18.92 -0.34 -12.09
C TYR A 155 -18.14 0.40 -13.16
N GLU A 156 -18.57 1.61 -13.47
CA GLU A 156 -17.83 2.49 -14.36
C GLU A 156 -16.63 3.09 -13.62
N GLY A 157 -15.46 3.04 -14.26
CA GLY A 157 -14.31 3.81 -13.79
C GLY A 157 -14.54 5.30 -13.99
N PHE A 158 -13.83 6.13 -13.23
CA PHE A 158 -13.77 7.56 -13.48
C PHE A 158 -12.92 7.85 -14.73
N ASP A 159 -13.18 8.93 -15.45
CA ASP A 159 -12.41 9.34 -16.64
C ASP A 159 -11.35 10.39 -16.29
N SER A 160 -11.64 11.24 -15.29
CA SER A 160 -10.78 12.34 -14.89
C SER A 160 -10.86 12.62 -13.40
N VAL A 161 -9.76 13.14 -12.83
CA VAL A 161 -9.79 13.72 -11.48
C VAL A 161 -10.80 14.87 -11.36
N ASN A 162 -11.18 15.50 -12.48
CA ASN A 162 -12.23 16.51 -12.50
C ASN A 162 -13.59 15.96 -12.04
N ASP A 163 -13.83 14.66 -12.19
CA ASP A 163 -15.08 14.00 -11.80
C ASP A 163 -15.28 14.01 -10.28
N PHE A 164 -14.20 14.21 -9.52
CA PHE A 164 -14.21 14.32 -8.06
C PHE A 164 -14.23 15.78 -7.56
N LEU A 165 -14.31 16.79 -8.43
CA LEU A 165 -14.29 18.18 -7.96
C LEU A 165 -15.68 18.60 -7.44
N PRO A 166 -15.72 19.38 -6.35
CA PRO A 166 -16.99 19.94 -5.89
C PRO A 166 -17.49 21.02 -6.88
N ILE A 167 -18.80 21.26 -6.87
CA ILE A 167 -19.47 22.17 -7.82
C ILE A 167 -18.93 23.61 -7.71
N ASP A 168 -18.54 24.03 -6.51
CA ASP A 168 -18.00 25.37 -6.22
C ASP A 168 -16.48 25.49 -6.44
N PHE A 169 -15.83 24.49 -7.03
CA PHE A 169 -14.39 24.49 -7.26
C PHE A 169 -13.96 25.61 -8.22
N ASN A 170 -13.26 26.61 -7.70
CA ASN A 170 -12.81 27.76 -8.50
C ASN A 170 -11.60 27.40 -9.41
N LEU A 171 -11.89 26.81 -10.57
CA LEU A 171 -10.90 26.38 -11.56
C LEU A 171 -9.94 27.50 -11.98
N LYS A 172 -10.42 28.74 -12.17
CA LYS A 172 -9.57 29.87 -12.63
C LYS A 172 -8.50 30.21 -11.59
N LYS A 173 -8.89 30.38 -10.32
CA LYS A 173 -7.97 30.68 -9.21
C LYS A 173 -6.99 29.53 -8.99
N LYS A 174 -7.48 28.29 -8.95
CA LYS A 174 -6.66 27.10 -8.72
C LYS A 174 -5.67 26.83 -9.86
N LYS A 175 -6.05 27.11 -11.13
CA LYS A 175 -5.15 26.99 -12.29
C LYS A 175 -3.99 28.00 -12.25
N ARG A 176 -4.23 29.23 -11.79
CA ARG A 176 -3.14 30.20 -11.55
C ARG A 176 -2.17 29.70 -10.47
N LYS A 177 -2.71 29.21 -9.35
CA LYS A 177 -1.95 28.61 -8.25
C LYS A 177 -1.11 27.41 -8.72
N ALA A 178 -1.70 26.51 -9.52
CA ALA A 178 -1.03 25.33 -10.07
C ALA A 178 0.11 25.69 -11.02
N ARG A 179 -0.08 26.67 -11.91
CA ARG A 179 0.98 27.18 -12.79
C ARG A 179 2.15 27.77 -11.99
N PHE A 180 1.85 28.52 -10.92
CA PHE A 180 2.86 29.07 -10.03
C PHE A 180 3.67 27.94 -9.34
N TYR A 181 3.00 26.95 -8.76
CA TYR A 181 3.71 25.81 -8.16
C TYR A 181 4.53 25.01 -9.17
N LEU A 182 4.02 24.82 -10.39
CA LEU A 182 4.77 24.13 -11.43
C LEU A 182 6.03 24.91 -11.81
N MET A 183 5.94 26.24 -11.91
CA MET A 183 7.10 27.10 -12.12
C MET A 183 8.12 26.96 -10.99
N MET A 184 7.67 27.02 -9.74
CA MET A 184 8.53 26.83 -8.57
C MET A 184 9.18 25.44 -8.54
N ALA A 185 8.43 24.39 -8.85
CA ALA A 185 8.96 23.03 -8.93
C ALA A 185 10.02 22.89 -10.03
N LYS A 186 9.79 23.49 -11.21
CA LYS A 186 10.79 23.54 -12.28
C LYS A 186 12.06 24.27 -11.83
N LEU A 187 11.93 25.42 -11.18
CA LEU A 187 13.08 26.18 -10.67
C LEU A 187 13.86 25.38 -9.62
N PHE A 188 13.16 24.74 -8.69
CA PHE A 188 13.76 23.85 -7.70
C PHE A 188 14.55 22.72 -8.36
N PHE A 189 13.96 22.02 -9.34
CA PHE A 189 14.62 20.91 -10.04
C PHE A 189 15.73 21.34 -11.04
N LEU A 190 15.81 22.62 -11.39
CA LEU A 190 16.95 23.19 -12.13
C LEU A 190 18.17 23.37 -11.22
N ILE A 191 17.94 23.78 -9.97
CA ILE A 191 19.00 24.05 -8.99
C ILE A 191 19.42 22.78 -8.24
N GLN A 192 18.49 21.83 -8.06
CA GLN A 192 18.76 20.59 -7.36
C GLN A 192 19.80 19.74 -8.10
N SER A 193 20.91 19.45 -7.41
CA SER A 193 21.93 18.54 -7.92
C SER A 193 21.37 17.12 -8.07
N LYS A 194 21.73 16.45 -9.16
CA LYS A 194 21.35 15.06 -9.37
C LYS A 194 22.23 14.17 -8.50
N SER A 195 21.69 13.66 -7.39
CA SER A 195 22.34 12.63 -6.59
C SER A 195 22.45 11.32 -7.39
N LYS A 196 23.64 10.70 -7.32
CA LYS A 196 23.89 9.37 -7.88
C LYS A 196 23.64 8.25 -6.87
N ASN A 197 23.35 8.57 -5.61
CA ASN A 197 23.02 7.55 -4.62
C ASN A 197 21.73 6.84 -5.02
N ARG A 198 21.79 5.52 -5.10
CA ARG A 198 20.65 4.64 -5.40
C ARG A 198 20.69 3.46 -4.45
N ASN A 199 19.55 2.79 -4.35
CA ASN A 199 19.47 1.55 -3.61
C ASN A 199 20.02 0.40 -4.46
N HIS A 200 21.19 -0.12 -4.08
CA HIS A 200 21.83 -1.25 -4.76
C HIS A 200 21.79 -2.55 -3.94
N GLY A 201 21.29 -2.49 -2.70
CA GLY A 201 21.15 -3.65 -1.84
C GLY A 201 19.92 -4.48 -2.21
N LYS A 202 19.80 -5.65 -1.58
CA LYS A 202 18.62 -6.51 -1.70
C LYS A 202 17.49 -5.95 -0.83
N ASN A 203 16.25 -5.98 -1.32
CA ASN A 203 15.08 -5.74 -0.47
C ASN A 203 14.84 -6.95 0.44
N TYR A 204 14.25 -6.72 1.60
CA TYR A 204 13.87 -7.76 2.54
C TYR A 204 12.54 -7.43 3.21
N ALA A 205 11.85 -8.47 3.69
CA ALA A 205 10.74 -8.35 4.63
C ALA A 205 11.05 -9.02 5.98
N LEU A 206 10.59 -8.38 7.06
CA LEU A 206 10.56 -8.92 8.41
C LEU A 206 9.11 -9.05 8.85
N HIS A 207 8.62 -10.29 8.91
CA HIS A 207 7.28 -10.61 9.35
C HIS A 207 7.24 -10.85 10.87
N ARG A 208 6.17 -10.39 11.52
CA ARG A 208 5.84 -10.76 12.90
C ARG A 208 4.32 -10.77 13.07
N LYS A 209 3.81 -11.85 13.64
CA LYS A 209 2.43 -11.94 14.12
C LYS A 209 2.43 -11.94 15.65
N LEU A 210 1.46 -11.25 16.24
CA LEU A 210 1.17 -11.26 17.67
C LEU A 210 -0.09 -12.08 17.91
N ASP A 211 -0.07 -12.95 18.92
CA ASP A 211 -1.25 -13.71 19.31
C ASP A 211 -2.39 -12.81 19.81
N ALA A 212 -3.57 -13.40 19.94
CA ALA A 212 -4.78 -12.67 20.33
C ALA A 212 -4.69 -12.07 21.75
N ILE A 213 -3.94 -12.68 22.67
CA ILE A 213 -3.81 -12.19 24.05
C ILE A 213 -2.98 -10.91 24.06
N VAL A 214 -1.80 -10.93 23.45
CA VAL A 214 -0.91 -9.76 23.35
C VAL A 214 -1.59 -8.65 22.56
N SER A 215 -2.24 -8.99 21.44
CA SER A 215 -2.97 -8.03 20.62
C SER A 215 -4.10 -7.34 21.39
N LYS A 216 -4.86 -8.11 22.19
CA LYS A 216 -5.91 -7.57 23.06
C LYS A 216 -5.34 -6.65 24.13
N GLN A 217 -4.23 -7.01 24.77
CA GLN A 217 -3.56 -6.16 25.77
C GLN A 217 -3.14 -4.82 25.18
N ILE A 218 -2.60 -4.79 23.95
CA ILE A 218 -2.25 -3.55 23.25
C ILE A 218 -3.49 -2.67 23.04
N VAL A 219 -4.60 -3.26 22.60
CA VAL A 219 -5.86 -2.54 22.38
C VAL A 219 -6.42 -1.99 23.69
N GLU A 220 -6.42 -2.77 24.77
CA GLU A 220 -6.88 -2.35 26.09
C GLU A 220 -6.02 -1.22 26.66
N LYS A 221 -4.69 -1.33 26.54
CA LYS A 221 -3.73 -0.29 26.93
C LYS A 221 -3.96 1.01 26.15
N CYS A 222 -4.24 0.92 24.85
CA CYS A 222 -4.59 2.08 24.03
C CYS A 222 -5.88 2.75 24.53
N LYS A 223 -6.92 1.96 24.80
CA LYS A 223 -8.20 2.46 25.33
C LYS A 223 -8.02 3.16 26.68
N ALA A 224 -7.30 2.53 27.62
CA ALA A 224 -7.04 3.07 28.96
C ALA A 224 -6.28 4.41 28.94
N ASN A 225 -5.48 4.65 27.90
CA ASN A 225 -4.70 5.89 27.72
C ASN A 225 -5.33 6.88 26.73
N GLU A 226 -6.54 6.61 26.26
CA GLU A 226 -7.28 7.40 25.25
C GLU A 226 -6.51 7.63 23.94
N ILE A 227 -5.65 6.69 23.55
CA ILE A 227 -4.87 6.71 22.30
C ILE A 227 -5.39 5.68 21.30
N SER A 228 -5.04 5.85 20.03
CA SER A 228 -5.29 4.84 18.99
C SER A 228 -4.10 3.89 18.87
N VAL A 229 -4.34 2.65 18.45
CA VAL A 229 -3.27 1.69 18.12
C VAL A 229 -2.31 2.27 17.08
N HIS A 230 -2.80 2.96 16.05
CA HIS A 230 -1.96 3.63 15.05
C HIS A 230 -0.97 4.63 15.68
N ALA A 231 -1.45 5.52 16.54
CA ALA A 231 -0.60 6.48 17.24
C ALA A 231 0.43 5.82 18.17
N LEU A 232 0.07 4.70 18.82
CA LEU A 232 1.01 3.93 19.63
C LEU A 232 2.09 3.29 18.75
N LEU A 233 1.71 2.69 17.61
CA LEU A 233 2.64 2.12 16.62
C LEU A 233 3.63 3.17 16.09
N CYS A 234 3.12 4.33 15.67
CA CYS A 234 3.96 5.45 15.23
C CYS A 234 4.97 5.85 16.31
N SER A 235 4.51 6.02 17.55
CA SER A 235 5.36 6.46 18.66
C SER A 235 6.42 5.42 19.00
N ALA A 236 6.02 4.14 19.11
CA ALA A 236 6.91 3.04 19.44
C ALA A 236 8.00 2.84 18.38
N PHE A 237 7.65 2.87 17.09
CA PHE A 237 8.64 2.72 16.02
C PHE A 237 9.59 3.92 15.95
N MET A 238 9.10 5.16 15.99
CA MET A 238 9.99 6.33 15.98
C MET A 238 10.91 6.37 17.21
N GLN A 239 10.43 5.94 18.37
CA GLN A 239 11.27 5.80 19.57
C GLN A 239 12.30 4.68 19.42
N ALA A 240 11.93 3.52 18.88
CA ALA A 240 12.86 2.44 18.58
C ALA A 240 13.95 2.86 17.58
N PHE A 241 13.59 3.61 16.53
CA PHE A 241 14.56 4.22 15.61
C PHE A 241 15.52 5.14 16.38
N LYS A 242 15.01 6.01 17.26
CA LYS A 242 15.84 6.91 18.07
C LYS A 242 16.79 6.16 19.00
N GLU A 243 16.36 5.05 19.61
CA GLU A 243 17.20 4.25 20.49
C GLU A 243 18.30 3.49 19.73
N VAL A 244 17.99 2.96 18.53
CA VAL A 244 18.95 2.19 17.73
C VAL A 244 19.89 3.10 16.93
N GLN A 245 19.38 4.17 16.33
CA GLN A 245 20.11 5.04 15.40
C GLN A 245 20.60 6.35 16.04
N GLY A 246 20.16 6.68 17.26
CA GLY A 246 20.54 7.90 17.96
C GLY A 246 20.25 9.17 17.14
N LYS A 247 21.30 9.96 16.87
CA LYS A 247 21.21 11.23 16.13
C LYS A 247 20.80 11.07 14.65
N ASN A 248 20.86 9.85 14.10
CA ASN A 248 20.50 9.61 12.71
C ASN A 248 18.98 9.49 12.51
N ALA A 249 18.23 9.12 13.56
CA ALA A 249 16.78 9.08 13.55
C ALA A 249 16.17 10.47 13.34
N LYS A 250 15.07 10.53 12.60
CA LYS A 250 14.33 11.75 12.25
C LYS A 250 13.24 12.08 13.26
N GLY A 251 12.76 11.09 14.00
CA GLY A 251 11.59 11.21 14.88
C GLY A 251 10.33 11.55 14.09
N LYS A 252 10.22 11.01 12.87
CA LYS A 252 9.14 11.31 11.93
C LYS A 252 8.65 10.07 11.21
N VAL A 253 7.34 9.99 11.02
CA VAL A 253 6.66 8.93 10.26
C VAL A 253 5.82 9.55 9.16
N ILE A 254 5.78 8.90 8.00
CA ILE A 254 4.78 9.20 6.97
C ILE A 254 3.64 8.19 7.12
N SER A 255 2.40 8.67 7.27
CA SER A 255 1.22 7.82 7.35
C SER A 255 0.29 8.09 6.17
N PRO A 256 -0.02 7.09 5.33
CA PRO A 256 -1.08 7.18 4.34
C PRO A 256 -2.46 7.11 5.01
N VAL A 257 -3.42 7.84 4.45
CA VAL A 257 -4.83 7.85 4.86
C VAL A 257 -5.67 7.39 3.68
N ASP A 258 -6.70 6.57 3.91
CA ASP A 258 -7.59 6.11 2.84
C ASP A 258 -8.30 7.30 2.18
N VAL A 259 -8.13 7.45 0.85
CA VAL A 259 -8.75 8.53 0.08
C VAL A 259 -10.28 8.50 0.18
N ARG A 260 -10.88 7.33 0.40
CA ARG A 260 -12.34 7.15 0.46
C ARG A 260 -12.96 7.91 1.65
N HIS A 261 -12.17 8.29 2.64
CA HIS A 261 -12.59 9.19 3.71
C HIS A 261 -12.93 10.60 3.19
N PHE A 262 -12.27 11.05 2.11
CA PHE A 262 -12.40 12.39 1.54
C PHE A 262 -13.24 12.43 0.25
N ILE A 263 -13.30 11.30 -0.46
CA ILE A 263 -13.95 11.15 -1.76
C ILE A 263 -14.85 9.90 -1.72
N PRO A 264 -16.03 9.97 -1.08
CA PRO A 264 -16.95 8.82 -0.92
C PRO A 264 -17.52 8.29 -2.24
N GLU A 265 -17.40 9.04 -3.35
CA GLU A 265 -17.70 8.57 -4.71
C GLU A 265 -16.80 7.40 -5.12
N ILE A 266 -15.60 7.31 -4.55
CA ILE A 266 -14.76 6.14 -4.63
C ILE A 266 -15.27 5.16 -3.56
N LYS A 267 -16.06 4.18 -3.98
CA LYS A 267 -16.63 3.20 -3.06
C LYS A 267 -15.56 2.26 -2.50
N GLN A 268 -15.89 1.59 -1.40
CA GLN A 268 -14.99 0.65 -0.71
C GLN A 268 -14.57 -0.52 -1.61
N ASP A 269 -15.44 -0.95 -2.53
CA ASP A 269 -15.17 -2.03 -3.48
C ASP A 269 -14.64 -1.55 -4.83
N HIS A 270 -14.28 -0.27 -4.97
CA HIS A 270 -13.59 0.24 -6.15
C HIS A 270 -12.07 0.06 -6.00
N ILE A 271 -11.43 -0.46 -7.04
CA ILE A 271 -9.96 -0.42 -7.19
C ILE A 271 -9.49 1.03 -7.39
N PHE A 272 -8.50 1.46 -6.60
CA PHE A 272 -7.93 2.81 -6.68
C PHE A 272 -6.48 2.82 -6.20
N ALA A 273 -5.68 3.78 -6.67
CA ALA A 273 -4.22 3.82 -6.43
C ALA A 273 -3.77 5.17 -5.86
N PHE A 274 -4.41 5.60 -4.77
CA PHE A 274 -4.04 6.83 -4.09
C PHE A 274 -4.43 6.80 -2.62
N ALA A 275 -3.46 7.11 -1.78
CA ALA A 275 -3.66 7.42 -0.37
C ALA A 275 -2.90 8.72 -0.08
N PRO A 276 -3.59 9.84 0.22
CA PRO A 276 -2.89 11.04 0.65
C PRO A 276 -2.11 10.75 1.94
N THR A 277 -0.95 11.38 2.09
CA THR A 277 -0.06 11.11 3.22
C THR A 277 0.01 12.29 4.18
N VAL A 278 0.18 11.97 5.47
CA VAL A 278 0.50 12.93 6.52
C VAL A 278 1.86 12.62 7.12
N GLU A 279 2.68 13.64 7.34
CA GLU A 279 3.89 13.52 8.16
C GLU A 279 3.51 13.72 9.62
N LEU A 280 3.96 12.87 10.54
CA LEU A 280 3.72 13.01 11.99
C LEU A 280 5.07 12.98 12.71
N SER A 281 5.21 13.75 13.79
CA SER A 281 6.49 13.91 14.50
C SER A 281 6.37 13.65 15.99
N LEU A 282 7.40 13.06 16.60
CA LEU A 282 7.49 12.98 18.07
C LEU A 282 7.51 14.38 18.69
N LYS A 283 6.93 14.51 19.88
CA LYS A 283 6.94 15.77 20.63
C LYS A 283 8.37 16.02 21.14
N LYS A 284 8.89 17.23 20.93
CA LYS A 284 10.23 17.61 21.39
C LYS A 284 10.30 17.60 22.93
N GLY A 285 11.40 17.06 23.46
CA GLY A 285 11.72 17.11 24.89
C GLY A 285 11.05 16.04 25.77
N THR A 286 10.20 15.17 25.20
CA THR A 286 9.61 14.04 25.93
C THR A 286 10.12 12.71 25.38
N GLN A 287 10.29 11.74 26.27
CA GLN A 287 10.52 10.32 25.94
C GLN A 287 9.34 9.45 26.38
N ASP A 288 8.26 10.06 26.89
CA ASP A 288 7.08 9.33 27.34
C ASP A 288 6.29 8.84 26.11
N LEU A 289 6.14 7.51 26.02
CA LEU A 289 5.51 6.85 24.88
C LEU A 289 4.04 7.25 24.73
N PHE A 290 3.31 7.38 25.84
CA PHE A 290 1.87 7.68 25.84
C PHE A 290 1.59 9.15 25.55
N GLU A 291 2.42 10.06 26.03
CA GLU A 291 2.37 11.48 25.72
C GLU A 291 2.65 11.71 24.23
N ASN A 292 3.68 11.05 23.68
CA ASN A 292 3.93 11.05 22.24
C ASN A 292 2.73 10.47 21.48
N SER A 293 2.15 9.36 21.94
CA SER A 293 0.99 8.75 21.29
C SER A 293 -0.25 9.66 21.30
N ARG A 294 -0.52 10.37 22.40
CA ARG A 294 -1.59 11.38 22.47
C ARG A 294 -1.32 12.55 21.52
N HIS A 295 -0.07 13.01 21.45
CA HIS A 295 0.34 14.06 20.54
C HIS A 295 0.13 13.65 19.07
N ILE A 296 0.60 12.46 18.69
CA ILE A 296 0.47 11.90 17.35
C ILE A 296 -1.01 11.71 16.96
N LYS A 297 -1.84 11.17 17.85
CA LYS A 297 -3.28 11.03 17.61
C LYS A 297 -3.93 12.39 17.32
N LYS A 298 -3.63 13.40 18.13
CA LYS A 298 -4.15 14.76 17.95
C LYS A 298 -3.68 15.38 16.64
N GLU A 299 -2.39 15.27 16.32
CA GLU A 299 -1.80 15.81 15.10
C GLU A 299 -2.41 15.15 13.84
N LEU A 300 -2.57 13.82 13.86
CA LEU A 300 -3.18 13.04 12.78
C LEU A 300 -4.61 13.51 12.50
N LEU A 301 -5.46 13.58 13.52
CA LEU A 301 -6.86 14.01 13.37
C LEU A 301 -6.95 15.43 12.80
N GLN A 302 -6.13 16.37 13.31
CA GLN A 302 -6.10 17.74 12.81
C GLN A 302 -5.63 17.84 11.35
N LYS A 303 -4.69 16.98 10.94
CA LYS A 303 -4.19 16.95 9.55
C LYS A 303 -5.19 16.33 8.60
N ILE A 304 -5.91 15.29 9.03
CA ILE A 304 -7.02 14.69 8.26
C ILE A 304 -8.14 15.71 8.07
N GLU A 305 -8.59 16.37 9.14
CA GLU A 305 -9.68 17.36 9.08
C GLU A 305 -9.39 18.52 8.11
N LYS A 306 -8.13 18.93 8.00
CA LYS A 306 -7.68 20.02 7.12
C LYS A 306 -7.29 19.56 5.70
N MET A 307 -7.42 18.27 5.40
CA MET A 307 -6.92 17.71 4.16
C MET A 307 -7.89 17.93 3.00
N GLU A 308 -7.46 18.75 2.05
CA GLU A 308 -8.18 19.00 0.79
C GLU A 308 -7.81 17.95 -0.28
N ALA A 309 -8.17 16.67 -0.07
CA ALA A 309 -7.72 15.57 -0.93
C ALA A 309 -8.12 15.73 -2.41
N ARG A 310 -9.31 16.28 -2.69
CA ARG A 310 -9.78 16.58 -4.05
C ARG A 310 -8.91 17.63 -4.74
N GLU A 311 -8.56 18.72 -4.04
CA GLU A 311 -7.62 19.72 -4.56
C GLU A 311 -6.22 19.11 -4.73
N LEU A 312 -5.77 18.24 -3.82
CA LEU A 312 -4.47 17.59 -3.91
C LEU A 312 -4.35 16.72 -5.17
N LEU A 313 -5.35 15.87 -5.44
CA LEU A 313 -5.42 15.07 -6.66
C LEU A 313 -5.38 15.98 -7.89
N TRP A 314 -6.25 17.00 -7.93
CA TRP A 314 -6.34 17.91 -9.07
C TRP A 314 -5.06 18.72 -9.29
N MET A 315 -4.41 19.16 -8.21
CA MET A 315 -3.12 19.85 -8.27
C MET A 315 -2.04 18.92 -8.85
N GLY A 316 -2.07 17.64 -8.49
CA GLY A 316 -1.17 16.62 -9.01
C GLY A 316 -1.19 16.54 -10.54
N GLU A 317 -2.38 16.64 -11.15
CA GLU A 317 -2.55 16.60 -12.60
C GLU A 317 -1.83 17.74 -13.34
N ASN A 318 -1.47 18.82 -12.64
CA ASN A 318 -0.71 19.93 -13.18
C ASN A 318 0.82 19.75 -13.05
N MET A 319 1.29 18.70 -12.38
CA MET A 319 2.71 18.44 -12.07
C MET A 319 3.34 17.34 -12.93
N HIS A 320 2.61 16.74 -13.88
CA HIS A 320 3.17 15.74 -14.80
C HIS A 320 4.49 16.14 -15.51
N PRO A 321 4.76 17.42 -15.86
CA PRO A 321 6.03 17.80 -16.48
C PRO A 321 7.27 17.57 -15.61
N VAL A 322 7.11 17.43 -14.29
CA VAL A 322 8.24 17.28 -13.35
C VAL A 322 8.29 15.90 -12.68
N VAL A 323 7.39 14.97 -13.03
CA VAL A 323 7.29 13.68 -12.34
C VAL A 323 8.56 12.84 -12.43
N GLU A 324 9.27 12.85 -13.56
CA GLU A 324 10.55 12.13 -13.70
C GLU A 324 11.61 12.64 -12.71
N ARG A 325 11.59 13.95 -12.43
CA ARG A 325 12.45 14.55 -11.42
C ARG A 325 12.01 14.19 -10.01
N MET A 326 10.70 14.13 -9.75
CA MET A 326 10.15 13.65 -8.47
C MET A 326 10.55 12.19 -8.21
N ILE A 327 10.37 11.29 -9.18
CA ILE A 327 10.78 9.88 -9.11
C ILE A 327 12.29 9.77 -8.89
N SER A 328 13.10 10.52 -9.65
CA SER A 328 14.55 10.53 -9.47
C SER A 328 14.97 11.00 -8.08
N MET A 329 14.26 11.98 -7.50
CA MET A 329 14.48 12.44 -6.14
C MET A 329 14.10 11.38 -5.10
N LEU A 330 12.95 10.69 -5.25
CA LEU A 330 12.56 9.58 -4.36
C LEU A 330 13.58 8.43 -4.39
N LYS A 331 14.07 8.09 -5.58
CA LYS A 331 15.12 7.05 -5.78
C LYS A 331 16.50 7.45 -5.23
N SER A 332 16.74 8.69 -4.80
CA SER A 332 18.09 9.16 -4.40
C SER A 332 18.17 10.01 -3.13
N SER A 333 17.03 10.44 -2.58
CA SER A 333 16.93 11.20 -1.34
C SER A 333 16.78 10.26 -0.15
N LYS A 334 17.49 10.54 0.95
CA LYS A 334 17.33 9.79 2.21
C LYS A 334 15.96 10.01 2.87
N GLY A 335 15.14 10.92 2.34
CA GLY A 335 13.86 11.28 2.94
C GLY A 335 14.00 12.07 4.24
N GLY A 336 12.86 12.60 4.70
CA GLY A 336 12.74 13.36 5.95
C GLY A 336 12.18 12.55 7.12
N HIS A 337 11.97 11.25 6.96
CA HIS A 337 11.26 10.39 7.92
C HIS A 337 12.04 9.11 8.19
N ASP A 338 11.72 8.44 9.30
CA ASP A 338 12.30 7.16 9.69
C ASP A 338 11.63 6.00 8.96
N ILE A 339 10.29 6.03 8.88
CA ILE A 339 9.49 4.96 8.31
C ILE A 339 8.18 5.48 7.71
N THR A 340 7.72 4.86 6.64
CA THR A 340 6.34 5.00 6.18
C THR A 340 5.50 3.92 6.87
N LEU A 341 4.46 4.30 7.61
CA LEU A 341 3.64 3.39 8.41
C LEU A 341 2.21 3.37 7.90
N SER A 342 1.83 2.26 7.27
CA SER A 342 0.47 1.96 6.85
C SER A 342 -0.22 1.05 7.88
N ASN A 343 -1.34 1.52 8.44
CA ASN A 343 -2.18 0.70 9.30
C ASN A 343 -3.54 0.50 8.64
N MET A 344 -3.81 -0.71 8.20
CA MET A 344 -5.07 -1.09 7.56
C MET A 344 -6.16 -1.42 8.58
N GLY A 345 -5.83 -1.40 9.87
CA GLY A 345 -6.76 -1.62 10.96
C GLY A 345 -7.29 -3.05 10.98
N ARG A 346 -8.51 -3.19 11.50
CA ARG A 346 -9.21 -4.48 11.55
C ARG A 346 -9.74 -4.83 10.17
N ILE A 347 -9.33 -5.98 9.66
CA ILE A 347 -9.83 -6.53 8.40
C ILE A 347 -11.12 -7.30 8.69
N ASP A 348 -12.22 -6.79 8.14
CA ASP A 348 -13.55 -7.38 8.27
C ASP A 348 -13.84 -8.31 7.08
N ILE A 349 -13.37 -9.54 7.22
CA ILE A 349 -13.58 -10.65 6.29
C ILE A 349 -14.00 -11.86 7.14
N PRO A 350 -15.06 -12.61 6.74
CA PRO A 350 -15.45 -13.83 7.45
C PRO A 350 -14.29 -14.83 7.53
N ASN A 351 -14.19 -15.52 8.66
CA ASN A 351 -13.17 -16.56 8.87
C ASN A 351 -13.66 -17.97 8.55
N GLU A 352 -14.97 -18.20 8.53
CA GLU A 352 -15.60 -19.49 8.27
C GLU A 352 -16.34 -19.44 6.94
N TYR A 353 -16.02 -20.38 6.05
CA TYR A 353 -16.71 -20.65 4.80
C TYR A 353 -17.14 -22.13 4.78
N LYS A 354 -17.93 -22.56 3.80
CA LYS A 354 -18.48 -23.93 3.76
C LYS A 354 -17.39 -24.99 3.66
N ASN A 355 -16.36 -24.72 2.85
CA ASN A 355 -15.33 -25.71 2.49
C ASN A 355 -13.94 -25.40 3.04
N PHE A 356 -13.73 -24.21 3.61
CA PHE A 356 -12.45 -23.80 4.16
C PHE A 356 -12.61 -22.73 5.24
N LYS A 357 -11.55 -22.51 6.01
CA LYS A 357 -11.43 -21.42 6.97
C LYS A 357 -10.31 -20.49 6.56
N VAL A 358 -10.45 -19.20 6.83
CA VAL A 358 -9.37 -18.23 6.66
C VAL A 358 -8.66 -18.08 8.01
N GLU A 359 -7.47 -18.67 8.11
CA GLU A 359 -6.66 -18.64 9.32
C GLU A 359 -6.06 -17.27 9.57
N THR A 360 -5.59 -16.61 8.51
CA THR A 360 -4.98 -15.29 8.63
C THR A 360 -5.04 -14.50 7.33
N ILE A 361 -5.01 -13.17 7.47
CA ILE A 361 -4.70 -12.25 6.39
C ILE A 361 -3.40 -11.57 6.81
N PHE A 362 -2.34 -11.78 6.04
CA PHE A 362 -1.04 -11.21 6.36
C PHE A 362 -0.99 -9.73 5.96
N SER A 363 -0.17 -8.96 6.67
CA SER A 363 0.10 -7.58 6.32
C SER A 363 0.80 -7.53 4.96
N PRO A 364 0.26 -6.75 4.00
CA PRO A 364 0.77 -6.70 2.64
C PRO A 364 2.26 -6.39 2.57
N THR A 365 2.90 -6.92 1.54
CA THR A 365 4.32 -6.74 1.32
C THR A 365 4.60 -5.97 0.03
N VAL A 366 5.70 -5.23 -0.01
CA VAL A 366 6.11 -4.38 -1.13
C VAL A 366 7.61 -4.07 -1.05
N ALA A 367 8.27 -4.07 -2.21
CA ALA A 367 9.63 -3.57 -2.35
C ALA A 367 9.65 -2.20 -3.05
N PHE A 368 9.69 -1.12 -2.28
CA PHE A 368 9.77 0.22 -2.87
C PHE A 368 11.13 0.49 -3.51
N PRO A 369 11.18 1.04 -4.76
CA PRO A 369 12.42 1.38 -5.44
C PRO A 369 13.05 2.69 -4.94
N TRP A 370 12.56 3.24 -3.83
CA TRP A 370 13.04 4.48 -3.24
C TRP A 370 14.36 4.25 -2.50
N LEU A 371 15.14 5.32 -2.30
CA LEU A 371 16.34 5.19 -1.48
C LEU A 371 15.95 4.93 -0.02
N ASN A 372 15.04 5.74 0.53
CA ASN A 372 14.37 5.39 1.79
C ASN A 372 13.17 4.50 1.50
N SER A 373 13.37 3.20 1.66
CA SER A 373 12.36 2.15 1.44
C SER A 373 11.72 1.65 2.74
N ASN A 374 12.05 2.24 3.89
CA ASN A 374 11.53 1.81 5.19
C ASN A 374 10.00 1.90 5.21
N THR A 375 9.34 0.74 5.27
CA THR A 375 7.89 0.63 5.23
C THR A 375 7.42 -0.38 6.26
N LEU A 376 6.50 0.03 7.13
CA LEU A 376 5.77 -0.87 8.02
C LEU A 376 4.31 -0.93 7.57
N VAL A 377 3.82 -2.14 7.32
CA VAL A 377 2.39 -2.39 7.10
C VAL A 377 1.87 -3.21 8.27
N THR A 378 0.71 -2.81 8.80
CA THR A 378 0.04 -3.50 9.90
C THR A 378 -1.41 -3.77 9.56
N THR A 379 -1.86 -4.96 9.95
CA THR A 379 -3.25 -5.41 9.85
C THR A 379 -3.68 -6.05 11.17
N THR A 380 -4.97 -6.16 11.40
CA THR A 380 -5.53 -6.96 12.50
C THR A 380 -6.61 -7.85 11.94
N TYR A 381 -6.45 -9.16 12.10
CA TYR A 381 -7.41 -10.15 11.62
C TYR A 381 -7.61 -11.22 12.69
N ASN A 382 -8.86 -11.62 12.91
CA ASN A 382 -9.22 -12.59 13.95
C ASN A 382 -8.60 -12.28 15.34
N GLN A 383 -8.62 -10.99 15.74
CA GLN A 383 -8.04 -10.48 17.00
C GLN A 383 -6.50 -10.55 17.09
N GLU A 384 -5.82 -10.97 16.04
CA GLU A 384 -4.36 -11.05 16.00
C GLU A 384 -3.80 -9.90 15.16
N MET A 385 -2.83 -9.17 15.71
CA MET A 385 -2.10 -8.14 15.00
C MET A 385 -0.97 -8.75 14.18
N ASP A 386 -0.83 -8.32 12.95
CA ASP A 386 0.19 -8.76 12.01
C ASP A 386 1.01 -7.56 11.52
N PHE A 387 2.30 -7.78 11.27
CA PHE A 387 3.27 -6.75 10.91
C PHE A 387 4.21 -7.26 9.84
N THR A 388 4.41 -6.44 8.82
CA THR A 388 5.49 -6.61 7.84
C THR A 388 6.32 -5.34 7.80
N PHE A 389 7.60 -5.43 8.22
CA PHE A 389 8.57 -4.35 8.08
C PHE A 389 9.51 -4.67 6.91
N MET A 390 9.46 -3.83 5.87
CA MET A 390 10.28 -3.94 4.68
C MET A 390 11.26 -2.78 4.55
N SER A 391 12.43 -3.09 4.00
CA SER A 391 13.41 -2.09 3.59
C SER A 391 14.42 -2.72 2.60
N ASN A 392 15.55 -2.06 2.42
CA ASN A 392 16.65 -2.49 1.59
C ASN A 392 17.97 -2.45 2.36
N GLU A 393 18.80 -3.48 2.19
CA GLU A 393 20.08 -3.64 2.90
C GLU A 393 21.02 -2.43 2.79
N ASN A 394 20.99 -1.72 1.66
CA ASN A 394 21.86 -0.56 1.45
C ASN A 394 21.35 0.72 2.15
N PHE A 395 20.06 0.79 2.48
CA PHE A 395 19.50 1.93 3.22
C PHE A 395 19.41 1.68 4.72
N LEU A 396 18.86 0.52 5.11
CA LEU A 396 18.74 0.08 6.49
C LEU A 396 19.14 -1.40 6.54
N PRO A 397 20.33 -1.74 7.06
CA PRO A 397 20.77 -3.13 7.18
C PRO A 397 19.74 -3.97 7.94
N LYS A 398 19.48 -5.19 7.47
CA LYS A 398 18.43 -6.05 8.05
C LYS A 398 18.63 -6.34 9.53
N GLU A 399 19.87 -6.51 9.97
CA GLU A 399 20.20 -6.68 11.40
C GLU A 399 19.76 -5.48 12.26
N GLU A 400 19.90 -4.27 11.73
CA GLU A 400 19.48 -3.05 12.40
C GLU A 400 17.96 -2.92 12.42
N ALA A 401 17.29 -3.26 11.33
CA ALA A 401 15.83 -3.33 11.27
C ALA A 401 15.24 -4.36 12.25
N ILE A 402 15.91 -5.50 12.47
CA ILE A 402 15.53 -6.49 13.48
C ILE A 402 15.59 -5.87 14.88
N LYS A 403 16.65 -5.12 15.20
CA LYS A 403 16.78 -4.41 16.49
C LYS A 403 15.66 -3.39 16.68
N ILE A 404 15.37 -2.59 15.66
CA ILE A 404 14.29 -1.58 15.68
C ILE A 404 12.93 -2.27 15.89
N LYS A 405 12.63 -3.31 15.10
CA LYS A 405 11.38 -4.08 15.22
C LYS A 405 11.21 -4.66 16.63
N ASN A 406 12.25 -5.31 17.16
CA ASN A 406 12.18 -5.94 18.47
C ASN A 406 11.99 -4.90 19.58
N LYS A 407 12.71 -3.77 19.51
CA LYS A 407 12.52 -2.66 20.46
C LYS A 407 11.13 -2.04 20.35
N ALA A 408 10.60 -1.87 19.14
CA ALA A 408 9.24 -1.35 18.96
C ALA A 408 8.20 -2.31 19.56
N ILE A 409 8.35 -3.63 19.35
CA ILE A 409 7.45 -4.64 19.95
C ILE A 409 7.56 -4.66 21.47
N GLU A 410 8.75 -4.50 22.04
CA GLU A 410 8.95 -4.32 23.48
C GLU A 410 8.16 -3.10 23.99
N LEU A 411 8.31 -1.93 23.35
CA LEU A 411 7.59 -0.70 23.70
C LEU A 411 6.06 -0.83 23.56
N LEU A 412 5.58 -1.63 22.60
CA LEU A 412 4.15 -1.87 22.41
C LEU A 412 3.55 -2.73 23.53
N THR A 413 4.36 -3.63 24.09
CA THR A 413 3.91 -4.63 25.06
C THR A 413 4.22 -4.24 26.51
N SER A 414 5.23 -3.40 26.75
CA SER A 414 5.63 -2.83 28.06
C SER A 414 4.55 -1.98 28.68
#